data_AF-A0A537HZM0-F1
#
_entry.id   AF-A0A537HZM0-F1
#
_cell.length_a   1.000
_cell.length_b   1.000
_cell.length_c   1.000
_cell.angle_alpha   90.00
_cell.angle_beta   90.00
_cell.angle_gamma   90.00
#
_symmetry.space_group_name_H-M   'P 1'
#
loop_
_entity.id
_entity.type
_entity.pdbx_description
1 polymer ?
#
loop_
_entity_poly.entity_id
_entity_poly.type
_entity_poly.pdbx_seq_one_letter_code
_entity_poly.pdbx_strand_id
1 'polypeptide(L)'
;MEISKHAGPTRPLLTQTKNNTTLWIGHLKSDPTDHFAGQTFHCNADGKLDNIQIFADAVQVPGEVTLSLHAFDTLSKTWGDVLCNSKVNIQRNDESKWIRFDLPAIELKSGKSYGFRLNTNDAMVAIGEAASPSKQPFAFGQEWKADSGDKKGHFYSYFSLVFKIELCA
;
A
#
# COMPACT_ATOMS: atom_id res chain seq x y z
N MET A 1 -3.63 -25.74 20.78
CA MET A 1 -2.55 -25.01 21.48
C MET A 1 -1.61 -24.55 20.38
N GLU A 2 -1.92 -23.42 19.74
CA GLU A 2 -1.09 -22.91 18.64
C GLU A 2 0.08 -22.13 19.21
N ILE A 3 1.27 -22.52 18.78
CA ILE A 3 2.54 -21.95 19.20
C ILE A 3 2.60 -20.55 18.60
N SER A 4 2.46 -19.54 19.45
CA SER A 4 2.80 -18.15 19.13
C SER A 4 4.26 -18.11 18.65
N LYS A 5 4.47 -18.01 17.33
CA LYS A 5 5.79 -17.71 16.78
C LYS A 5 6.18 -16.33 17.28
N HIS A 6 7.19 -16.27 18.15
CA HIS A 6 7.81 -15.02 18.57
C HIS A 6 8.36 -14.30 17.34
N ALA A 7 7.63 -13.29 16.87
CA ALA A 7 8.18 -12.27 16.00
C ALA A 7 9.24 -11.51 16.82
N GLY A 8 10.45 -11.40 16.28
CA GLY A 8 11.49 -10.53 16.86
C GLY A 8 11.01 -9.08 16.96
N PRO A 9 11.75 -8.19 17.63
CA PRO A 9 11.38 -6.78 17.71
C PRO A 9 11.18 -6.20 16.31
N THR A 10 10.01 -5.58 16.09
CA THR A 10 9.72 -4.85 14.85
C THR A 10 10.41 -3.50 14.88
N ARG A 11 10.94 -3.08 13.73
CA ARG A 11 11.47 -1.74 13.51
C ARG A 11 10.72 -1.07 12.35
N PRO A 12 10.32 0.20 12.48
CA PRO A 12 9.75 0.91 11.35
C PRO A 12 10.82 1.03 10.25
N LEU A 13 10.48 0.55 9.05
CA LEU A 13 11.28 0.80 7.86
C LEU A 13 10.91 2.15 7.27
N LEU A 14 9.61 2.35 7.07
CA LEU A 14 9.07 3.55 6.45
C LEU A 14 7.64 3.79 6.94
N THR A 15 7.33 5.05 7.21
CA THR A 15 5.99 5.46 7.64
C THR A 15 5.66 6.81 7.06
N GLN A 16 4.44 6.94 6.53
CA GLN A 16 3.81 8.19 6.19
C GLN A 16 2.45 8.25 6.91
N THR A 17 2.30 9.14 7.89
CA THR A 17 1.05 9.34 8.66
C THR A 17 0.32 10.66 8.38
N LYS A 18 0.91 11.59 7.62
CA LYS A 18 0.27 12.83 7.19
C LYS A 18 -0.87 12.50 6.24
N ASN A 19 -2.09 12.88 6.60
CA ASN A 19 -3.28 12.75 5.78
C ASN A 19 -3.84 14.16 5.51
N ASN A 20 -3.84 14.61 4.25
CA ASN A 20 -4.40 15.92 3.87
C ASN A 20 -5.14 15.89 2.52
N THR A 21 -5.37 14.69 1.99
CA THR A 21 -6.11 14.40 0.75
C THR A 21 -6.50 12.92 0.79
N THR A 22 -7.31 12.48 -0.16
CA THR A 22 -7.89 11.14 -0.17
C THR A 22 -7.81 10.55 -1.57
N LEU A 23 -7.47 9.28 -1.67
CA LEU A 23 -7.52 8.52 -2.92
C LEU A 23 -8.57 7.41 -2.82
N TRP A 24 -9.49 7.38 -3.78
CA TRP A 24 -10.49 6.32 -3.86
C TRP A 24 -9.96 5.12 -4.64
N ILE A 25 -10.20 3.92 -4.11
CA ILE A 25 -9.99 2.65 -4.82
C ILE A 25 -11.28 1.84 -4.90
N GLY A 26 -11.34 1.00 -5.93
CA GLY A 26 -12.44 0.09 -6.17
C GLY A 26 -13.43 0.60 -7.19
N HIS A 27 -14.66 0.11 -7.06
CA HIS A 27 -15.70 0.25 -8.08
C HIS A 27 -16.89 1.01 -7.54
N LEU A 28 -17.27 2.10 -8.21
CA LEU A 28 -18.51 2.81 -7.95
C LEU A 28 -19.58 2.29 -8.90
N LYS A 29 -20.75 1.85 -8.42
CA LYS A 29 -21.82 1.28 -9.29
C LYS A 29 -22.22 2.16 -10.49
N SER A 30 -22.04 3.48 -10.41
CA SER A 30 -22.34 4.43 -11.47
C SER A 30 -21.17 4.72 -12.41
N ASP A 31 -19.97 4.23 -12.10
CA ASP A 31 -18.75 4.39 -12.90
C ASP A 31 -18.23 3.01 -13.33
N PRO A 32 -18.13 2.71 -14.63
CA PRO A 32 -17.58 1.44 -15.09
C PRO A 32 -16.08 1.26 -14.80
N THR A 33 -15.42 2.30 -14.27
CA THR A 33 -13.98 2.35 -14.07
C THR A 33 -13.60 1.84 -12.69
N ASP A 34 -12.75 0.82 -12.65
CA ASP A 34 -12.15 0.37 -11.40
C ASP A 34 -10.91 1.21 -11.11
N HIS A 35 -10.78 1.71 -9.89
CA HIS A 35 -9.62 2.49 -9.48
C HIS A 35 -8.66 1.67 -8.61
N PHE A 36 -7.38 1.79 -8.90
CA PHE A 36 -6.30 1.10 -8.18
C PHE A 36 -5.32 2.10 -7.60
N ALA A 37 -4.76 1.76 -6.45
CA ALA A 37 -3.73 2.56 -5.79
C ALA A 37 -2.53 1.71 -5.41
N GLY A 38 -1.42 2.36 -5.12
CA GLY A 38 -0.24 1.70 -4.61
C GLY A 38 0.83 2.68 -4.22
N GLN A 39 1.92 2.15 -3.69
CA GLN A 39 3.05 2.93 -3.24
C GLN A 39 4.31 2.11 -3.45
N THR A 40 5.29 2.72 -4.11
CA THR A 40 6.66 2.20 -4.16
C THR A 40 7.46 2.74 -2.99
N PHE A 41 8.49 2.00 -2.59
CA PHE A 41 9.42 2.42 -1.56
C PHE A 41 10.81 1.83 -1.75
N HIS A 42 11.82 2.56 -1.27
CA HIS A 42 13.19 2.07 -1.18
C HIS A 42 13.43 1.38 0.18
N CYS A 43 13.97 0.17 0.16
CA CYS A 43 14.33 -0.56 1.36
C CYS A 43 15.76 -0.21 1.77
N ASN A 44 15.94 0.45 2.92
CA ASN A 44 17.25 0.87 3.42
C ASN A 44 17.88 -0.12 4.42
N ALA A 45 17.20 -1.24 4.71
CA ALA A 45 17.66 -2.23 5.68
C ALA A 45 17.22 -3.64 5.29
N ASP A 46 18.05 -4.64 5.57
CA ASP A 46 17.64 -6.04 5.44
C ASP A 46 16.64 -6.39 6.54
N GLY A 47 15.68 -7.27 6.26
CA GLY A 47 14.78 -7.77 7.29
C GLY A 47 13.60 -8.51 6.72
N LYS A 48 12.73 -8.98 7.61
CA LYS A 48 11.50 -9.68 7.21
C LYS A 48 10.31 -8.75 7.30
N LEU A 49 9.60 -8.59 6.20
CA LEU A 49 8.31 -7.92 6.18
C LEU A 49 7.20 -8.95 6.37
N ASP A 50 6.35 -8.76 7.37
CA ASP A 50 5.19 -9.62 7.61
C ASP A 50 3.86 -8.87 7.60
N ASN A 51 3.88 -7.55 7.41
CA ASN A 51 2.67 -6.76 7.30
C ASN A 51 2.88 -5.41 6.63
N ILE A 52 1.80 -4.88 6.05
CA ILE A 52 1.70 -3.47 5.64
C ILE A 52 0.41 -2.92 6.24
N GLN A 53 0.47 -1.72 6.81
CA GLN A 53 -0.73 -1.04 7.32
C GLN A 53 -1.09 0.14 6.43
N ILE A 54 -2.37 0.29 6.12
CA ILE A 54 -2.92 1.37 5.30
C ILE A 54 -4.02 2.09 6.08
N PHE A 55 -4.06 3.42 6.01
CA PHE A 55 -5.14 4.17 6.66
C PHE A 55 -6.38 4.24 5.75
N ALA A 56 -7.49 3.69 6.21
CA ALA A 56 -8.79 3.83 5.57
C ALA A 56 -9.43 5.14 6.03
N ASP A 57 -9.51 6.11 5.14
CA ASP A 57 -10.06 7.44 5.42
C ASP A 57 -11.59 7.39 5.50
N ALA A 58 -12.24 6.71 4.55
CA ALA A 58 -13.68 6.43 4.57
C ALA A 58 -14.04 5.11 3.86
N VAL A 59 -15.17 4.50 4.21
CA VAL A 59 -15.65 3.25 3.60
C VAL A 59 -17.07 3.44 3.06
N GLN A 60 -17.19 3.63 1.74
CA GLN A 60 -18.50 3.83 1.10
C GLN A 60 -19.19 2.48 0.85
N VAL A 61 -18.46 1.53 0.27
CA VAL A 61 -18.91 0.16 0.04
C VAL A 61 -17.89 -0.79 0.67
N PRO A 62 -18.27 -1.53 1.74
CA PRO A 62 -17.39 -2.53 2.33
C PRO A 62 -17.19 -3.72 1.39
N GLY A 63 -16.08 -4.43 1.53
CA GLY A 63 -15.75 -5.59 0.70
C GLY A 63 -14.30 -6.01 0.82
N GLU A 64 -13.90 -6.98 0.00
CA GLU A 64 -12.55 -7.52 0.04
C GLU A 64 -11.57 -6.60 -0.69
N VAL A 65 -10.54 -6.15 0.02
CA VAL A 65 -9.39 -5.46 -0.57
C VAL A 65 -8.20 -6.41 -0.55
N THR A 66 -7.54 -6.53 -1.70
CA THR A 66 -6.28 -7.26 -1.86
C THR A 66 -5.12 -6.28 -1.85
N LEU A 67 -4.11 -6.58 -1.05
CA LEU A 67 -2.78 -5.97 -1.14
C LEU A 67 -1.83 -6.97 -1.80
N SER A 68 -1.11 -6.56 -2.83
CA SER A 68 -0.02 -7.34 -3.42
C SER A 68 1.31 -6.60 -3.30
N LEU A 69 2.35 -7.29 -2.85
CA LEU A 69 3.72 -6.78 -2.75
C LEU A 69 4.52 -7.24 -3.96
N HIS A 70 5.32 -6.34 -4.54
CA HIS A 70 6.07 -6.56 -5.76
C HIS A 70 7.52 -6.09 -5.61
N ALA A 71 8.43 -6.73 -6.33
CA ALA A 71 9.69 -6.08 -6.69
C ALA A 71 9.41 -4.87 -7.60
N PHE A 72 10.27 -3.85 -7.57
CA PHE A 72 10.08 -2.66 -8.39
C PHE A 72 11.39 -2.17 -9.01
N ASP A 73 11.40 -1.95 -10.31
CA ASP A 73 12.51 -1.31 -11.01
C ASP A 73 12.24 0.20 -11.16
N THR A 74 13.02 0.99 -10.42
CA THR A 74 12.90 2.45 -10.41
C THR A 74 13.38 3.12 -11.69
N LEU A 75 14.27 2.48 -12.47
CA LEU A 75 14.80 3.07 -13.71
C LEU A 75 13.77 3.00 -14.83
N SER A 76 13.19 1.81 -15.05
CA SER A 76 12.15 1.61 -16.06
C SER A 76 10.75 1.97 -15.56
N LYS A 77 10.58 2.20 -14.25
CA LYS A 77 9.28 2.38 -13.57
C LYS A 77 8.33 1.22 -13.85
N THR A 78 8.84 0.01 -13.69
CA THR A 78 8.08 -1.21 -13.95
C THR A 78 7.94 -2.05 -12.68
N TRP A 79 6.78 -2.66 -12.58
CA TRP A 79 6.47 -3.63 -11.56
C TRP A 79 7.10 -4.97 -11.95
N GLY A 80 7.86 -5.57 -11.04
CA GLY A 80 8.41 -6.91 -11.19
C GLY A 80 7.44 -7.96 -10.68
N ASP A 81 7.99 -9.12 -10.31
CA ASP A 81 7.19 -10.24 -9.81
C ASP A 81 6.46 -9.90 -8.51
N VAL A 82 5.27 -10.50 -8.36
CA VAL A 82 4.54 -10.53 -7.09
C VAL A 82 5.32 -11.39 -6.10
N LEU A 83 5.72 -10.79 -4.99
CA LEU A 83 6.42 -11.48 -3.90
C LEU A 83 5.44 -12.18 -2.96
N CYS A 84 4.34 -11.51 -2.63
CA CYS A 84 3.25 -12.06 -1.83
C CYS A 84 1.97 -11.21 -1.98
N ASN A 85 0.86 -11.71 -1.45
CA ASN A 85 -0.39 -10.96 -1.34
C ASN A 85 -1.09 -11.25 -0.01
N SER A 86 -2.01 -10.37 0.34
CA SER A 86 -2.88 -10.46 1.51
C SER A 86 -4.26 -9.90 1.15
N LYS A 87 -5.28 -10.40 1.83
CA LYS A 87 -6.67 -9.99 1.63
C LYS A 87 -7.29 -9.63 2.97
N VAL A 88 -8.00 -8.50 3.01
CA VAL A 88 -8.73 -8.05 4.18
C VAL A 88 -10.12 -7.65 3.75
N ASN A 89 -11.13 -8.11 4.49
CA ASN A 89 -12.51 -7.70 4.28
C ASN A 89 -12.78 -6.41 5.07
N ILE A 90 -12.70 -5.26 4.40
CA ILE A 90 -12.88 -3.94 5.02
C ILE A 90 -14.38 -3.72 5.30
N GLN A 91 -14.70 -3.40 6.55
CA GLN A 91 -16.06 -3.14 7.01
C GLN A 91 -16.36 -1.64 7.04
N ARG A 92 -17.65 -1.29 7.06
CA ARG A 92 -18.08 0.12 7.15
C ARG A 92 -17.52 0.82 8.40
N ASN A 93 -17.40 0.11 9.51
CA ASN A 93 -16.87 0.65 10.76
C ASN A 93 -15.33 0.70 10.79
N ASP A 94 -14.64 0.38 9.70
CA ASP A 94 -13.19 0.54 9.57
C ASP A 94 -12.77 1.92 9.06
N GLU A 95 -13.73 2.82 8.85
CA GLU A 95 -13.45 4.23 8.58
C GLU A 95 -12.56 4.86 9.66
N SER A 96 -11.63 5.71 9.23
CA SER A 96 -10.64 6.37 10.08
C SER A 96 -9.76 5.40 10.89
N LYS A 97 -9.49 4.19 10.41
CA LYS A 97 -8.62 3.20 11.06
C LYS A 97 -7.43 2.77 10.22
N TRP A 98 -6.41 2.29 10.92
CA TRP A 98 -5.30 1.57 10.31
C TRP A 98 -5.71 0.12 10.03
N ILE A 99 -5.68 -0.27 8.76
CA ILE A 99 -5.98 -1.62 8.28
C ILE A 99 -4.67 -2.35 8.07
N ARG A 100 -4.48 -3.45 8.80
CA ARG A 100 -3.30 -4.30 8.71
C ARG A 100 -3.54 -5.42 7.71
N PHE A 101 -2.65 -5.50 6.71
CA PHE A 101 -2.56 -6.62 5.78
C PHE A 101 -1.45 -7.55 6.24
N ASP A 102 -1.81 -8.69 6.84
CA ASP A 102 -0.84 -9.71 7.23
C ASP A 102 -0.30 -10.45 6.00
N LEU A 103 1.02 -10.53 5.89
CA LEU A 103 1.75 -11.15 4.79
C LEU A 103 2.50 -12.38 5.29
N PRO A 104 2.74 -13.39 4.44
CA PRO A 104 3.80 -14.35 4.75
C PRO A 104 5.10 -13.56 4.95
N ALA A 105 5.90 -13.93 5.95
CA ALA A 105 7.17 -13.25 6.21
C ALA A 105 8.10 -13.34 4.99
N ILE A 106 8.34 -12.22 4.30
CA ILE A 106 9.21 -12.11 3.12
C ILE A 106 10.47 -11.35 3.49
N GLU A 107 11.63 -11.86 3.06
CA GLU A 107 12.89 -11.13 3.19
C GLU A 107 12.98 -9.98 2.20
N LEU A 108 13.14 -8.76 2.71
CA LEU A 108 13.51 -7.59 1.93
C LEU A 108 15.01 -7.33 2.09
N LYS A 109 15.64 -6.85 1.02
CA LYS A 109 17.06 -6.55 0.97
C LYS A 109 17.29 -5.05 0.89
N SER A 110 18.28 -4.57 1.64
CA SER A 110 18.75 -3.19 1.59
C SER A 110 19.24 -2.83 0.19
N GLY A 111 18.97 -1.59 -0.23
CA GLY A 111 19.32 -1.08 -1.55
C GLY A 111 18.36 -1.51 -2.67
N LYS A 112 17.34 -2.33 -2.38
CA LYS A 112 16.31 -2.73 -3.35
C LYS A 112 15.07 -1.86 -3.22
N SER A 113 14.31 -1.78 -4.30
CA SER A 113 13.03 -1.07 -4.35
C SER A 113 11.90 -2.07 -4.52
N TYR A 114 10.81 -1.78 -3.82
CA TYR A 114 9.61 -2.60 -3.80
C TYR A 114 8.40 -1.69 -3.97
N GLY A 115 7.23 -2.28 -4.14
CA GLY A 115 6.00 -1.54 -4.00
C GLY A 115 4.83 -2.45 -3.69
N PHE A 116 3.78 -1.88 -3.13
CA PHE A 116 2.52 -2.57 -2.95
C PHE A 116 1.42 -1.94 -3.78
N ARG A 117 0.43 -2.76 -4.15
CA ARG A 117 -0.78 -2.33 -4.86
C ARG A 117 -2.01 -2.77 -4.08
N LEU A 118 -3.03 -1.93 -4.10
CA LEU A 118 -4.36 -2.16 -3.55
C LEU A 118 -5.34 -2.30 -4.70
N ASN A 119 -6.13 -3.37 -4.66
CA ASN A 119 -7.20 -3.63 -5.62
C ASN A 119 -8.40 -4.29 -4.93
N THR A 120 -9.59 -4.06 -5.49
CA THR A 120 -10.84 -4.67 -5.05
C THR A 120 -11.78 -4.79 -6.25
N ASN A 121 -12.68 -5.75 -6.21
CA ASN A 121 -13.69 -5.96 -7.27
C ASN A 121 -15.10 -5.54 -6.81
N ASP A 122 -15.30 -5.33 -5.51
CA ASP A 122 -16.63 -5.18 -4.90
C ASP A 122 -16.69 -4.13 -3.79
N ALA A 123 -15.57 -3.52 -3.41
CA ALA A 123 -15.51 -2.43 -2.44
C ALA A 123 -15.31 -1.06 -3.09
N MET A 124 -15.59 0.00 -2.33
CA MET A 124 -15.27 1.39 -2.64
C MET A 124 -14.77 2.05 -1.37
N VAL A 125 -13.46 2.25 -1.30
CA VAL A 125 -12.75 2.66 -0.09
C VAL A 125 -11.89 3.88 -0.39
N ALA A 126 -12.01 4.89 0.45
CA ALA A 126 -11.14 6.05 0.47
C ALA A 126 -9.92 5.71 1.32
N ILE A 127 -8.74 5.77 0.72
CA ILE A 127 -7.45 5.57 1.36
C ILE A 127 -6.85 6.95 1.65
N GLY A 128 -6.29 7.11 2.85
CA GLY A 128 -5.62 8.34 3.23
C GLY A 128 -4.42 8.64 2.33
N GLU A 129 -4.25 9.89 1.96
CA GLU A 129 -3.20 10.36 1.07
C GLU A 129 -2.55 11.64 1.62
N ALA A 130 -1.27 11.79 1.32
CA ALA A 130 -0.47 12.95 1.63
C ALA A 130 -0.10 13.67 0.33
N ALA A 131 -0.52 14.93 0.17
CA ALA A 131 0.02 15.86 -0.80
C ALA A 131 1.17 16.66 -0.18
N SER A 132 2.31 16.71 -0.89
CA SER A 132 3.46 17.52 -0.53
C SER A 132 3.55 18.81 -1.37
N PRO A 133 4.14 19.89 -0.83
CA PRO A 133 4.42 21.08 -1.61
C PRO A 133 5.34 20.77 -2.80
N SER A 134 5.19 21.51 -3.90
CA SER A 134 5.94 21.29 -5.15
C SER A 134 7.47 21.37 -5.03
N LYS A 135 8.00 21.96 -3.97
CA LYS A 135 9.44 22.05 -3.71
C LYS A 135 9.99 20.93 -2.82
N GLN A 136 9.13 20.03 -2.33
CA GLN A 136 9.48 18.97 -1.37
C GLN A 136 8.76 17.66 -1.72
N PRO A 137 9.12 16.99 -2.84
CA PRO A 137 8.58 15.67 -3.15
C PRO A 137 8.99 14.63 -2.09
N PHE A 138 8.23 13.55 -1.99
CA PHE A 138 8.60 12.39 -1.18
C PHE A 138 9.82 11.70 -1.80
N ALA A 139 10.86 11.51 -0.98
CA ALA A 139 12.14 10.93 -1.42
C ALA A 139 12.22 9.40 -1.22
N PHE A 140 11.24 8.81 -0.54
CA PHE A 140 11.25 7.39 -0.19
C PHE A 140 10.62 6.49 -1.25
N GLY A 141 9.93 7.06 -2.24
CA GLY A 141 9.21 6.32 -3.28
C GLY A 141 8.14 7.18 -3.94
N GLN A 142 7.23 6.54 -4.68
CA GLN A 142 6.19 7.21 -5.45
C GLN A 142 4.85 6.53 -5.22
N GLU A 143 3.80 7.33 -5.08
CA GLU A 143 2.44 6.82 -5.19
C GLU A 143 2.20 6.35 -6.63
N TRP A 144 1.42 5.28 -6.76
CA TRP A 144 0.95 4.77 -8.03
C TRP A 144 -0.57 4.82 -8.08
N LYS A 145 -1.12 5.33 -9.19
CA LYS A 145 -2.54 5.28 -9.49
C LYS A 145 -2.73 4.64 -10.86
N ALA A 146 -3.75 3.81 -10.97
CA ALA A 146 -4.15 3.20 -12.23
C ALA A 146 -5.67 3.01 -12.24
N ASP A 147 -6.19 2.64 -13.41
CA ASP A 147 -7.58 2.26 -13.52
C ASP A 147 -7.76 1.10 -14.53
N SER A 148 -9.00 0.63 -14.69
CA SER A 148 -9.31 -0.45 -15.61
C SER A 148 -9.01 -0.13 -17.08
N GLY A 149 -8.93 1.16 -17.46
CA GLY A 149 -8.57 1.64 -18.80
C GLY A 149 -7.06 1.81 -19.01
N ASP A 150 -6.31 2.24 -17.99
CA ASP A 150 -4.85 2.30 -17.97
C ASP A 150 -4.26 1.59 -16.75
N LYS A 151 -4.05 0.27 -16.92
CA LYS A 151 -3.44 -0.59 -15.90
C LYS A 151 -1.94 -0.36 -15.71
N LYS A 152 -1.26 0.33 -16.63
CA LYS A 152 0.15 0.72 -16.42
C LYS A 152 0.18 1.82 -15.36
N GLY A 153 -0.76 2.74 -15.46
CA GLY A 153 -0.95 3.83 -14.51
C GLY A 153 0.20 4.81 -14.49
N HIS A 154 0.20 5.63 -13.44
CA HIS A 154 1.09 6.77 -13.29
C HIS A 154 1.74 6.77 -11.91
N PHE A 155 2.95 7.34 -11.84
CA PHE A 155 3.72 7.44 -10.62
C PHE A 155 3.92 8.90 -10.23
N TYR A 156 3.61 9.23 -8.98
CA TYR A 156 3.62 10.59 -8.45
C TYR A 156 4.56 10.71 -7.26
N SER A 157 5.45 11.70 -7.30
CA SER A 157 6.39 11.98 -6.20
C SER A 157 5.87 13.03 -5.21
N TYR A 158 4.78 13.73 -5.54
CA TYR A 158 4.17 14.75 -4.67
C TYR A 158 2.96 14.23 -3.91
N PHE A 159 2.57 12.98 -4.19
CA PHE A 159 1.54 12.26 -3.46
C PHE A 159 2.15 11.01 -2.84
N SER A 160 1.56 10.56 -1.74
CA SER A 160 1.94 9.33 -1.07
C SER A 160 0.73 8.82 -0.29
N LEU A 161 0.52 7.51 -0.33
CA LEU A 161 -0.47 6.90 0.56
C LEU A 161 -0.08 7.10 2.03
N VAL A 162 -1.07 7.00 2.90
CA VAL A 162 -0.86 6.96 4.35
C VAL A 162 -0.67 5.49 4.76
N PHE A 163 0.57 5.12 5.07
CA PHE A 163 0.97 3.73 5.29
C PHE A 163 2.05 3.55 6.38
N LYS A 164 2.20 2.31 6.85
CA LYS A 164 3.34 1.85 7.67
C LYS A 164 3.90 0.55 7.11
N ILE A 165 5.23 0.48 7.06
CA ILE A 165 6.02 -0.71 6.72
C ILE A 165 7.03 -0.93 7.84
N GLU A 166 6.98 -2.10 8.45
CA GLU A 166 7.82 -2.49 9.58
C GLU A 166 8.55 -3.78 9.24
N LEU A 167 9.85 -3.84 9.55
CA LEU A 167 10.65 -5.06 9.41
C LEU A 167 10.81 -5.72 10.77
N CYS A 168 10.63 -7.03 10.80
CA CYS A 168 11.08 -7.90 11.88
C CYS A 168 12.58 -8.17 11.71
N ALA A 169 13.32 -8.07 12.83
CA ALA A 169 14.73 -8.45 12.91
C ALA A 169 14.94 -9.96 12.73
#